data_AF-A0A090L391-F1
#
_entry.id   AF-A0A090L391-F1
#
_cell.length_a   1.000
_cell.length_b   1.000
_cell.length_c   1.000
_cell.angle_alpha   90.00
_cell.angle_beta   90.00
_cell.angle_gamma   90.00
#
_symmetry.space_group_name_H-M   'P 1'
#
loop_
_entity.id
_entity.type
_entity.pdbx_description
1 polymer ?
#
loop_
_entity_poly.entity_id
_entity_poly.type
_entity_poly.pdbx_seq_one_letter_code
_entity_poly.pdbx_strand_id
1 'polypeptide(L)'
;MMEEITNTKVEENDTTTFPVGITKNLKFELPNPLSKNQQKKQARREKYLEKRKEKRALEKQRRKERHQKMRENNIPIPSRKNFKKMADSNCKIRVAIDMSFDEYMSDVNIKATVNQLQFCYGYNRRAENPMQLYIVGLNGRGNEEFLKQSDNNSWDVHTTSKTLTEMFSKDELVYLTADSENDLDDIEDDKVYVIGGLLDHNSCPKLTLELAKKNGIRHAKLPIGNYMRLKTRSVLTINQVYDIILKYTETKSWEDAFFKVIPIRKGIEKIDNVDLYFLKMSASATTVVNPSQLLPLELVDKCIGNKLWIIMKGDKEFVGTLVGFDDYVNMVLEDVTEYENTPEGKRITKLDQILLSGNHITMLVPGGEGPEL
;
A
#
# COMPACT_ATOMS: atom_id res chain seq x y z
N MET A 1 42.01 30.46 34.50
CA MET A 1 42.88 31.52 33.94
C MET A 1 43.82 30.84 32.96
N MET A 2 43.50 30.93 31.67
CA MET A 2 44.43 30.66 30.58
C MET A 2 44.27 31.79 29.58
N GLU A 3 45.41 32.41 29.29
CA GLU A 3 45.60 33.66 28.58
C GLU A 3 45.43 33.52 27.07
N GLU A 4 45.04 34.64 26.46
CA GLU A 4 45.03 34.91 25.03
C GLU A 4 46.41 34.73 24.40
N ILE A 5 46.46 34.16 23.20
CA ILE A 5 47.61 34.32 22.30
C ILE A 5 47.10 34.85 20.95
N THR A 6 47.90 35.79 20.49
CA THR A 6 47.68 36.88 19.54
C THR A 6 47.80 36.48 18.06
N ASN A 7 47.10 37.27 17.25
CA ASN A 7 47.24 37.46 15.81
C ASN A 7 48.69 37.50 15.30
N THR A 8 48.94 36.82 14.18
CA THR A 8 50.10 37.03 13.31
C THR A 8 49.62 37.42 11.91
N LYS A 9 50.09 38.59 11.43
CA LYS A 9 49.94 39.10 10.06
C LYS A 9 51.12 38.63 9.21
N VAL A 10 50.86 38.20 7.97
CA VAL A 10 51.76 38.11 6.79
C VAL A 10 50.81 38.00 5.57
N GLU A 11 50.86 38.69 4.43
CA GLU A 11 51.64 39.78 3.81
C GLU A 11 50.75 40.36 2.69
N GLU A 12 50.79 41.68 2.45
CA GLU A 12 50.26 42.31 1.24
C GLU A 12 51.34 42.32 0.17
N ASN A 13 51.04 41.77 -1.02
CA ASN A 13 51.57 42.21 -2.32
C ASN A 13 50.80 41.45 -3.41
N ASP A 14 49.90 42.12 -4.13
CA ASP A 14 50.17 42.54 -5.51
C ASP A 14 48.93 43.24 -6.10
N THR A 15 49.11 44.50 -6.48
CA THR A 15 48.12 45.33 -7.16
C THR A 15 47.96 44.89 -8.60
N THR A 16 46.82 44.26 -8.93
CA THR A 16 46.31 44.25 -10.31
C THR A 16 44.92 44.89 -10.34
N THR A 17 44.90 46.12 -10.81
CA THR A 17 43.69 46.90 -11.08
C THR A 17 42.92 46.30 -12.25
N PHE A 18 41.72 45.78 -11.99
CA PHE A 18 40.71 45.48 -13.01
C PHE A 18 39.55 46.47 -12.93
N PRO A 19 38.86 46.76 -14.05
CA PRO A 19 38.02 47.93 -14.19
C PRO A 19 36.77 47.86 -13.32
N VAL A 20 36.39 49.01 -12.75
CA VAL A 20 35.12 49.22 -12.05
C VAL A 20 33.98 49.02 -13.06
N GLY A 21 33.41 47.82 -13.06
CA GLY A 21 32.28 47.44 -13.91
C GLY A 21 31.19 46.77 -13.06
N ILE A 22 30.17 47.55 -12.71
CA ILE A 22 28.80 47.17 -12.35
C ILE A 22 28.65 45.73 -11.78
N THR A 23 28.91 45.56 -10.49
CA THR A 23 28.43 44.37 -9.77
C THR A 23 26.92 44.51 -9.55
N LYS A 24 26.12 43.90 -10.43
CA LYS A 24 24.73 43.59 -10.08
C LYS A 24 24.76 42.74 -8.80
N ASN A 25 24.12 43.24 -7.75
CA ASN A 25 23.81 42.48 -6.54
C ASN A 25 23.06 41.19 -6.91
N LEU A 26 23.80 40.11 -7.14
CA LEU A 26 23.25 38.76 -7.18
C LEU A 26 23.05 38.34 -5.74
N LYS A 27 21.82 38.52 -5.25
CA LYS A 27 21.35 37.84 -4.04
C LYS A 27 21.42 36.35 -4.31
N PHE A 28 22.38 35.67 -3.68
CA PHE A 28 22.37 34.22 -3.59
C PHE A 28 21.23 33.85 -2.63
N GLU A 29 20.01 33.72 -3.16
CA GLU A 29 18.93 33.08 -2.42
C GLU A 29 19.29 31.59 -2.31
N LEU A 30 19.46 31.11 -1.07
CA LEU A 30 19.58 29.68 -0.79
C LEU A 30 18.44 28.94 -1.52
N PRO A 31 18.70 27.81 -2.20
CA PRO A 31 17.67 27.09 -2.93
C PRO A 31 16.50 26.80 -2.00
N ASN A 32 15.33 27.33 -2.34
CA ASN A 32 14.13 27.14 -1.56
C ASN A 32 13.86 25.62 -1.44
N PRO A 33 13.84 25.03 -0.22
CA PRO A 33 13.90 23.58 -0.04
C PRO A 33 12.63 22.85 -0.51
N LEU A 34 11.59 23.58 -0.91
CA LEU A 34 10.31 23.04 -1.33
C LEU A 34 9.94 23.51 -2.73
N SER A 35 9.51 22.58 -3.58
CA SER A 35 8.95 22.87 -4.90
C SER A 35 7.76 23.83 -4.82
N LYS A 36 7.54 24.65 -5.86
CA LYS A 36 6.35 25.52 -5.99
C LYS A 36 5.03 24.76 -5.75
N ASN A 37 4.97 23.49 -6.12
CA ASN A 37 3.81 22.62 -5.87
C ASN A 37 3.64 22.27 -4.39
N GLN A 38 4.73 22.01 -3.66
CA GLN A 38 4.70 21.74 -2.23
C GLN A 38 4.28 22.99 -1.44
N GLN A 39 4.79 24.16 -1.80
CA GLN A 39 4.39 25.45 -1.21
C GLN A 39 2.89 25.72 -1.41
N LYS A 40 2.40 25.54 -2.64
CA LYS A 40 0.97 25.67 -2.95
C LYS A 40 0.10 24.69 -2.16
N LYS A 41 0.59 23.47 -1.92
CA LYS A 41 -0.11 22.45 -1.11
C LYS A 41 -0.13 22.82 0.38
N GLN A 42 0.97 23.34 0.93
CA GLN A 42 1.04 23.83 2.31
C GLN A 42 0.12 25.03 2.54
N ALA A 43 0.21 26.07 1.69
CA ALA A 43 -0.66 27.25 1.79
C ALA A 43 -2.16 26.90 1.67
N ARG A 44 -2.51 25.93 0.81
CA ARG A 44 -3.89 25.40 0.73
C ARG A 44 -4.31 24.70 2.03
N ARG A 45 -3.41 23.92 2.63
CA ARG A 45 -3.67 23.21 3.90
C ARG A 45 -3.85 24.19 5.06
N GLU A 46 -3.01 25.20 5.16
CA GLU A 46 -3.11 26.26 6.19
C GLU A 46 -4.43 27.03 6.06
N LYS A 47 -4.76 27.50 4.86
CA LYS A 47 -6.03 28.16 4.58
C LYS A 47 -7.24 27.26 4.87
N TYR A 48 -7.12 25.95 4.64
CA TYR A 48 -8.14 24.99 5.03
C TYR A 48 -8.26 24.84 6.55
N LEU A 49 -7.14 24.73 7.27
CA LEU A 49 -7.11 24.59 8.74
C LEU A 49 -7.70 25.82 9.43
N GLU A 50 -7.35 27.01 8.94
CA GLU A 50 -7.87 28.30 9.42
C GLU A 50 -9.40 28.37 9.25
N LYS A 51 -9.89 28.03 8.05
CA LYS A 51 -11.33 28.05 7.74
C LYS A 51 -12.10 26.83 8.23
N ARG A 52 -11.43 25.82 8.81
CA ARG A 52 -12.07 24.54 9.19
C ARG A 52 -13.14 24.75 10.27
N LYS A 53 -12.85 25.58 11.28
CA LYS A 53 -13.79 25.87 12.37
C LYS A 53 -15.00 26.64 11.86
N GLU A 54 -14.78 27.67 11.04
CA GLU A 54 -15.83 28.48 10.42
C GLU A 54 -16.73 27.62 9.51
N LYS A 55 -16.15 26.80 8.63
CA LYS A 55 -16.90 25.87 7.76
C LYS A 55 -17.77 24.91 8.57
N ARG A 56 -17.22 24.33 9.64
CA ARG A 56 -17.97 23.43 10.55
C ARG A 56 -19.13 24.16 11.24
N ALA A 57 -18.94 25.42 11.65
CA ALA A 57 -20.00 26.22 12.26
C ALA A 57 -21.12 26.54 11.25
N LEU A 58 -20.75 26.98 10.05
CA LEU A 58 -21.69 27.27 8.96
C LEU A 58 -22.48 26.02 8.55
N GLU A 59 -21.82 24.87 8.42
CA GLU A 59 -22.46 23.60 8.09
C GLU A 59 -23.43 23.15 9.20
N LYS A 60 -23.06 23.34 10.47
CA LYS A 60 -23.94 23.10 11.63
C LYS A 60 -25.17 24.01 11.59
N GLN A 61 -25.01 25.27 11.22
CA GLN A 61 -26.11 26.23 11.07
C GLN A 61 -27.04 25.86 9.91
N ARG A 62 -26.48 25.57 8.73
CA ARG A 62 -27.24 25.07 7.57
C ARG A 62 -28.01 23.79 7.89
N ARG A 63 -27.44 22.88 8.69
CA ARG A 63 -28.13 21.67 9.14
C ARG A 63 -29.32 21.99 10.05
N LYS A 64 -29.16 22.94 10.98
CA LYS A 64 -30.27 23.41 11.83
C LYS A 64 -31.39 24.04 11.01
N GLU A 65 -31.06 24.93 10.08
CA GLU A 65 -32.03 25.58 9.18
C GLU A 65 -32.74 24.54 8.29
N ARG A 66 -32.01 23.56 7.75
CA ARG A 66 -32.61 22.45 6.99
C ARG A 66 -33.58 21.63 7.84
N HIS A 67 -33.20 21.29 9.07
CA HIS A 67 -34.08 20.57 10.00
C HIS A 67 -35.29 21.40 10.40
N GLN A 68 -35.14 22.72 10.56
CA GLN A 68 -36.24 23.63 10.83
C GLN A 68 -37.23 23.67 9.66
N LYS A 69 -36.74 23.86 8.42
CA LYS A 69 -37.59 23.79 7.21
C LYS A 69 -38.28 22.45 7.04
N MET A 70 -37.61 21.34 7.38
CA MET A 70 -38.24 20.01 7.38
C MET A 70 -39.37 19.92 8.39
N ARG A 71 -39.23 20.49 9.60
CA ARG A 71 -40.29 20.56 10.61
C ARG A 71 -41.46 21.43 10.16
N GLU A 72 -41.17 22.62 9.62
CA GLU A 72 -42.19 23.54 9.11
C GLU A 72 -43.01 22.91 7.97
N ASN A 73 -42.38 22.10 7.12
CA ASN A 73 -43.03 21.40 6.01
C ASN A 73 -43.55 20.00 6.38
N ASN A 74 -43.57 19.60 7.65
CA ASN A 74 -43.93 18.24 8.11
C ASN A 74 -43.20 17.09 7.37
N ILE A 75 -41.98 17.35 6.88
CA ILE A 75 -41.13 16.33 6.26
C ILE A 75 -40.41 15.56 7.37
N PRO A 76 -40.53 14.22 7.41
CA PRO A 76 -39.80 13.41 8.38
C PRO A 76 -38.29 13.69 8.32
N ILE A 77 -37.71 14.11 9.46
CA ILE A 77 -36.26 14.25 9.57
C ILE A 77 -35.68 12.83 9.55
N PRO A 78 -34.71 12.53 8.65
CA PRO A 78 -34.06 11.23 8.65
C PRO A 78 -33.48 10.95 10.04
N SER A 79 -34.04 9.96 10.73
CA SER A 79 -33.44 9.42 11.95
C SER A 79 -32.03 8.96 11.62
N ARG A 80 -31.08 9.15 12.55
CA ARG A 80 -29.81 8.42 12.48
C ARG A 80 -30.19 6.95 12.30
N LYS A 81 -29.66 6.27 11.27
CA LYS A 81 -29.90 4.82 11.12
C LYS A 81 -29.50 4.16 12.44
N ASN A 82 -30.44 3.48 13.08
CA ASN A 82 -30.15 2.69 14.27
C ASN A 82 -29.42 1.44 13.80
N PHE A 83 -28.10 1.46 13.95
CA PHE A 83 -27.26 0.32 13.63
C PHE A 83 -27.21 -0.64 14.83
N LYS A 84 -27.45 -1.94 14.60
CA LYS A 84 -27.41 -3.01 15.61
C LYS A 84 -26.06 -3.05 16.31
N LYS A 85 -25.99 -3.09 17.64
CA LYS A 85 -24.70 -3.16 18.35
C LYS A 85 -24.07 -4.55 18.22
N MET A 86 -22.75 -4.65 18.36
CA MET A 86 -22.04 -5.96 18.34
C MET A 86 -22.56 -6.89 19.43
N ALA A 87 -22.81 -6.38 20.64
CA ALA A 87 -23.38 -7.14 21.75
C ALA A 87 -24.72 -7.80 21.39
N ASP A 88 -25.57 -7.08 20.63
CA ASP A 88 -26.89 -7.52 20.22
C ASP A 88 -26.88 -8.39 18.95
N SER A 89 -25.72 -8.52 18.28
CA SER A 89 -25.57 -9.25 17.01
C SER A 89 -25.83 -10.75 17.16
N ASN A 90 -26.39 -11.37 16.12
CA ASN A 90 -26.51 -12.83 16.05
C ASN A 90 -25.18 -13.47 15.62
N CYS A 91 -24.30 -12.70 14.97
CA CYS A 91 -22.96 -13.16 14.61
C CYS A 91 -22.01 -12.97 15.80
N LYS A 92 -21.49 -14.08 16.33
CA LYS A 92 -20.55 -14.10 17.46
C LYS A 92 -19.10 -14.33 17.03
N ILE A 93 -18.84 -14.47 15.73
CA ILE A 93 -17.49 -14.55 15.17
C ILE A 93 -16.66 -13.36 15.64
N ARG A 94 -15.46 -13.66 16.15
CA ARG A 94 -14.51 -12.68 16.66
C ARG A 94 -13.42 -12.43 15.63
N VAL A 95 -13.18 -11.16 15.33
CA VAL A 95 -12.12 -10.73 14.42
C VAL A 95 -11.28 -9.69 15.12
N ALA A 96 -9.97 -9.94 15.22
CA ALA A 96 -9.00 -9.03 15.82
C ALA A 96 -8.10 -8.42 14.76
N ILE A 97 -7.87 -7.11 14.83
CA ILE A 97 -6.87 -6.42 14.03
C ILE A 97 -5.69 -6.11 14.95
N ASP A 98 -4.55 -6.72 14.65
CA ASP A 98 -3.32 -6.63 15.44
C ASP A 98 -2.49 -5.41 15.04
N MET A 99 -2.45 -4.40 15.90
CA MET A 99 -1.78 -3.12 15.65
C MET A 99 -0.34 -3.06 16.16
N SER A 100 0.28 -4.20 16.49
CA SER A 100 1.62 -4.28 17.10
C SER A 100 2.79 -4.00 16.13
N PHE A 101 2.53 -3.37 14.98
CA PHE A 101 3.47 -3.27 13.85
C PHE A 101 4.01 -1.86 13.57
N ASP A 102 3.85 -0.93 14.52
CA ASP A 102 4.29 0.46 14.34
C ASP A 102 5.73 0.56 13.81
N GLU A 103 6.67 -0.18 14.39
CA GLU A 103 8.10 -0.16 14.02
C GLU A 103 8.38 -0.56 12.56
N TYR A 104 7.46 -1.30 11.93
CA TYR A 104 7.56 -1.73 10.53
C TYR A 104 6.88 -0.75 9.55
N MET A 105 6.31 0.35 10.06
CA MET A 105 5.53 1.31 9.26
C MET A 105 6.05 2.74 9.41
N SER A 106 6.10 3.44 8.27
CA SER A 106 6.19 4.89 8.25
C SER A 106 4.92 5.54 8.79
N ASP A 107 4.99 6.80 9.23
CA ASP A 107 3.80 7.53 9.72
C ASP A 107 2.70 7.65 8.64
N VAL A 108 3.09 7.68 7.36
CA VAL A 108 2.15 7.67 6.23
C VAL A 108 1.37 6.36 6.19
N ASN A 109 2.06 5.24 6.40
CA ASN A 109 1.44 3.91 6.41
C ASN A 109 0.62 3.69 7.68
N ILE A 110 1.08 4.13 8.86
CA ILE A 110 0.28 4.09 10.10
C ILE A 110 -1.05 4.82 9.90
N LYS A 111 -1.01 6.02 9.33
CA LYS A 111 -2.23 6.77 9.02
C LYS A 111 -3.14 6.05 8.03
N ALA A 112 -2.57 5.42 7.00
CA ALA A 112 -3.33 4.63 6.06
C ALA A 112 -3.96 3.38 6.72
N THR A 113 -3.23 2.70 7.61
CA THR A 113 -3.72 1.59 8.44
C THR A 113 -4.90 2.03 9.30
N VAL A 114 -4.79 3.15 10.03
CA VAL A 114 -5.90 3.69 10.84
C VAL A 114 -7.11 4.02 9.97
N ASN A 115 -6.92 4.54 8.75
CA ASN A 115 -8.03 4.74 7.81
C ASN A 115 -8.66 3.40 7.36
N GLN A 116 -7.88 2.33 7.22
CA GLN A 116 -8.43 0.99 6.93
C GLN A 116 -9.30 0.47 8.07
N LEU A 117 -8.93 0.74 9.34
CA LEU A 117 -9.78 0.42 10.51
C LEU A 117 -11.16 1.10 10.42
N GLN A 118 -11.22 2.34 9.91
CA GLN A 118 -12.49 3.06 9.69
C GLN A 118 -13.38 2.36 8.67
N PHE A 119 -12.80 1.81 7.61
CA PHE A 119 -13.55 1.03 6.64
C PHE A 119 -14.07 -0.26 7.26
N CYS A 120 -13.22 -1.02 7.99
CA CYS A 120 -13.64 -2.23 8.72
C CYS A 120 -14.82 -1.95 9.65
N TYR A 121 -14.69 -0.93 10.51
CA TYR A 121 -15.77 -0.51 11.41
C TYR A 121 -17.02 -0.10 10.64
N GLY A 122 -16.86 0.67 9.56
CA GLY A 122 -17.97 1.07 8.71
C GLY A 122 -18.73 -0.11 8.09
N TYR A 123 -18.02 -1.12 7.58
CA TYR A 123 -18.63 -2.35 7.06
C TYR A 123 -19.37 -3.08 8.16
N ASN A 124 -18.74 -3.27 9.32
CA ASN A 124 -19.34 -3.97 10.46
C ASN A 124 -20.61 -3.29 10.97
N ARG A 125 -20.60 -1.96 11.12
CA ARG A 125 -21.79 -1.20 11.56
C ARG A 125 -22.97 -1.28 10.60
N ARG A 126 -22.71 -1.49 9.31
CA ARG A 126 -23.74 -1.60 8.26
C ARG A 126 -24.21 -3.04 8.04
N ALA A 127 -23.53 -4.03 8.60
CA ALA A 127 -23.93 -5.42 8.52
C ALA A 127 -25.24 -5.66 9.28
N GLU A 128 -26.04 -6.60 8.80
CA GLU A 128 -27.23 -7.07 9.52
C GLU A 128 -26.85 -7.77 10.83
N ASN A 129 -25.77 -8.54 10.78
CA ASN A 129 -25.19 -9.24 11.92
C ASN A 129 -23.70 -8.87 12.04
N PRO A 130 -23.38 -7.75 12.71
CA PRO A 130 -22.00 -7.33 12.95
C PRO A 130 -21.18 -8.42 13.65
N MET A 131 -19.95 -8.63 13.23
CA MET A 131 -18.97 -9.46 13.94
C MET A 131 -18.49 -8.76 15.21
N GLN A 132 -17.89 -9.51 16.14
CA GLN A 132 -17.24 -8.95 17.32
C GLN A 132 -15.84 -8.45 16.93
N LEU A 133 -15.70 -7.14 16.72
CA LEU A 133 -14.46 -6.51 16.26
C LEU A 133 -13.56 -6.10 17.44
N TYR A 134 -12.29 -6.48 17.35
CA TYR A 134 -11.24 -6.11 18.29
C TYR A 134 -10.11 -5.38 17.56
N ILE A 135 -9.56 -4.36 18.21
CA ILE A 135 -8.33 -3.66 17.83
C ILE A 135 -7.37 -3.83 19.01
N VAL A 136 -6.33 -4.65 18.81
CA VAL A 136 -5.41 -5.07 19.86
C VAL A 136 -3.99 -4.58 19.58
N GLY A 137 -3.13 -4.58 20.58
CA GLY A 137 -1.76 -4.09 20.46
C GLY A 137 -1.68 -2.59 20.12
N LEU A 138 -2.75 -1.83 20.36
CA LEU A 138 -2.85 -0.44 19.97
C LEU A 138 -2.03 0.44 20.93
N ASN A 139 -0.77 0.66 20.58
CA ASN A 139 0.20 1.45 21.35
C ASN A 139 0.85 2.52 20.47
N GLY A 140 1.73 3.33 21.07
CA GLY A 140 2.64 4.21 20.35
C GLY A 140 1.98 5.13 19.32
N ARG A 141 2.60 5.19 18.14
CA ARG A 141 2.22 6.07 17.02
C ARG A 141 0.86 5.68 16.45
N GLY A 142 0.55 4.38 16.40
CA GLY A 142 -0.73 3.84 15.97
C GLY A 142 -1.87 4.32 16.85
N ASN A 143 -1.70 4.25 18.18
CA ASN A 143 -2.70 4.73 19.14
C ASN A 143 -2.89 6.26 19.04
N GLU A 144 -1.81 7.02 18.95
CA GLU A 144 -1.90 8.48 18.78
C GLU A 144 -2.68 8.87 17.53
N GLU A 145 -2.42 8.22 16.38
CA GLU A 145 -3.15 8.48 15.14
C GLU A 145 -4.61 8.03 15.22
N PHE A 146 -4.89 6.92 15.91
CA PHE A 146 -6.24 6.44 16.16
C PHE A 146 -7.07 7.44 17.00
N LEU A 147 -6.49 8.01 18.05
CA LEU A 147 -7.16 8.95 18.97
C LEU A 147 -7.35 10.36 18.38
N LYS A 148 -6.57 10.77 17.37
CA LYS A 148 -6.78 12.06 16.67
C LYS A 148 -8.14 12.17 15.98
N GLN A 149 -8.78 11.03 15.72
CA GLN A 149 -10.07 10.95 15.06
C GLN A 149 -11.18 11.04 16.12
N SER A 150 -11.88 12.18 16.17
CA SER A 150 -12.78 12.57 17.28
C SER A 150 -13.88 11.57 17.64
N ASP A 151 -14.20 10.65 16.72
CA ASP A 151 -15.34 9.76 16.85
C ASP A 151 -14.92 8.34 17.25
N ASN A 152 -13.62 8.00 17.16
CA ASN A 152 -13.11 6.65 17.37
C ASN A 152 -13.33 6.13 18.79
N ASN A 153 -13.24 7.00 19.80
CA ASN A 153 -13.49 6.64 21.21
C ASN A 153 -14.95 6.27 21.50
N SER A 154 -15.87 6.58 20.58
CA SER A 154 -17.29 6.25 20.69
C SER A 154 -17.71 5.06 19.84
N TRP A 155 -16.75 4.40 19.20
CA TRP A 155 -17.03 3.25 18.36
C TRP A 155 -17.47 2.06 19.18
N ASP A 156 -18.43 1.32 18.63
CA ASP A 156 -18.82 0.00 19.11
C ASP A 156 -17.77 -1.01 18.65
N VAL A 157 -16.63 -1.03 19.36
CA VAL A 157 -15.45 -1.86 19.08
C VAL A 157 -14.69 -2.12 20.38
N HIS A 158 -14.03 -3.27 20.50
CA HIS A 158 -13.14 -3.55 21.62
C HIS A 158 -11.72 -3.06 21.31
N THR A 159 -11.28 -1.96 21.93
CA THR A 159 -9.90 -1.45 21.79
C THR A 159 -9.06 -1.76 23.02
N THR A 160 -7.80 -2.16 22.84
CA THR A 160 -6.87 -2.43 23.94
C THR A 160 -5.42 -2.24 23.52
N SER A 161 -4.57 -1.84 24.46
CA SER A 161 -3.12 -1.80 24.33
C SER A 161 -2.47 -3.18 24.48
N LYS A 162 -3.18 -4.15 25.07
CA LYS A 162 -2.69 -5.52 25.26
C LYS A 162 -2.48 -6.22 23.92
N THR A 163 -1.44 -7.04 23.85
CA THR A 163 -1.12 -7.90 22.70
C THR A 163 -2.15 -9.03 22.53
N LEU A 164 -2.10 -9.73 21.39
CA LEU A 164 -3.00 -10.85 21.10
C LEU A 164 -2.99 -11.93 22.18
N THR A 165 -1.79 -12.37 22.59
CA THR A 165 -1.59 -13.46 23.55
C THR A 165 -1.90 -13.07 24.99
N GLU A 166 -1.99 -11.77 25.28
CA GLU A 166 -2.50 -11.26 26.57
C GLU A 166 -4.02 -11.15 26.61
N MET A 167 -4.67 -11.06 25.44
CA MET A 167 -6.12 -10.89 25.31
C MET A 167 -6.87 -12.20 25.09
N PHE A 168 -6.24 -13.12 24.35
CA PHE A 168 -6.84 -14.38 23.92
C PHE A 168 -5.88 -15.53 24.25
N SER A 169 -6.45 -16.68 24.57
CA SER A 169 -5.74 -17.95 24.61
C SER A 169 -5.15 -18.29 23.24
N LYS A 170 -4.10 -19.09 23.20
CA LYS A 170 -3.47 -19.44 21.91
C LYS A 170 -4.35 -20.35 21.06
N ASP A 171 -5.12 -21.23 21.70
CA ASP A 171 -5.91 -22.27 21.03
C ASP A 171 -7.17 -21.74 20.31
N GLU A 172 -7.60 -20.52 20.63
CA GLU A 172 -8.68 -19.83 19.91
C GLU A 172 -8.17 -18.99 18.73
N LEU A 173 -6.87 -18.68 18.66
CA LEU A 173 -6.33 -17.75 17.65
C LEU A 173 -6.08 -18.45 16.30
N VAL A 174 -6.52 -17.81 15.22
CA VAL A 174 -6.17 -18.16 13.83
C VAL A 174 -5.63 -16.92 13.13
N TYR A 175 -4.32 -16.86 12.88
CA TYR A 175 -3.67 -15.75 12.20
C TYR A 175 -3.81 -15.85 10.68
N LEU A 176 -4.50 -14.87 10.09
CA LEU A 176 -4.70 -14.80 8.65
C LEU A 176 -3.50 -14.14 7.97
N THR A 177 -2.81 -14.89 7.12
CA THR A 177 -1.65 -14.40 6.36
C THR A 177 -1.59 -15.05 4.99
N ALA A 178 -1.30 -14.25 3.95
CA ALA A 178 -1.23 -14.73 2.58
C ALA A 178 -0.06 -15.70 2.34
N ASP A 179 0.97 -15.65 3.19
CA ASP A 179 2.16 -16.50 3.10
C ASP A 179 1.94 -17.91 3.66
N SER A 180 0.79 -18.19 4.27
CA SER A 180 0.55 -19.52 4.84
C SER A 180 0.38 -20.60 3.76
N GLU A 181 0.91 -21.77 4.08
CA GLU A 181 0.71 -23.03 3.41
C GLU A 181 -0.72 -23.60 3.60
N ASN A 182 -1.42 -23.22 4.67
CA ASN A 182 -2.73 -23.78 5.03
C ASN A 182 -3.85 -22.91 4.46
N ASP A 183 -4.80 -23.50 3.72
CA ASP A 183 -6.03 -22.82 3.33
C ASP A 183 -7.00 -22.74 4.52
N LEU A 184 -7.76 -21.65 4.60
CA LEU A 184 -8.87 -21.51 5.53
C LEU A 184 -10.15 -22.09 4.91
N ASP A 185 -10.53 -23.28 5.33
CA ASP A 185 -11.69 -23.98 4.78
C ASP A 185 -13.03 -23.40 5.25
N ASP A 186 -13.18 -23.16 6.55
CA ASP A 186 -14.40 -22.63 7.18
C ASP A 186 -14.06 -21.70 8.36
N ILE A 187 -15.07 -20.95 8.81
CA ILE A 187 -15.03 -20.07 9.97
C ILE A 187 -15.74 -20.75 11.14
N GLU A 188 -14.94 -21.13 12.13
CA GLU A 188 -15.33 -21.77 13.39
C GLU A 188 -15.79 -20.73 14.42
N ASP A 189 -16.87 -21.02 15.13
CA ASP A 189 -17.52 -20.07 16.04
C ASP A 189 -16.73 -19.79 17.33
N ASP A 190 -15.87 -20.72 17.76
CA ASP A 190 -15.05 -20.61 18.98
C ASP A 190 -13.72 -19.88 18.73
N LYS A 191 -13.37 -19.57 17.47
CA LYS A 191 -12.09 -18.97 17.10
C LYS A 191 -12.11 -17.44 17.06
N VAL A 192 -10.90 -16.88 17.02
CA VAL A 192 -10.61 -15.47 16.82
C VAL A 192 -9.71 -15.35 15.60
N TYR A 193 -10.24 -14.74 14.54
CA TYR A 193 -9.53 -14.55 13.29
C TYR A 193 -8.73 -13.26 13.34
N VAL A 194 -7.41 -13.37 13.21
CA VAL A 194 -6.49 -12.24 13.37
C VAL A 194 -6.04 -11.73 12.01
N ILE A 195 -6.14 -10.41 11.82
CA ILE A 195 -5.63 -9.70 10.65
C ILE A 195 -4.49 -8.80 11.12
N GLY A 196 -3.33 -8.88 10.47
CA GLY A 196 -2.23 -7.97 10.75
C GLY A 196 -2.58 -6.54 10.36
N GLY A 197 -2.55 -5.62 11.32
CA GLY A 197 -2.68 -4.17 11.13
C GLY A 197 -1.43 -3.56 10.49
N LEU A 198 -0.95 -4.17 9.41
CA LEU A 198 0.32 -3.86 8.76
C LEU A 198 0.07 -3.39 7.34
N LEU A 199 0.72 -2.28 6.97
CA LEU A 199 0.77 -1.77 5.60
C LEU A 199 2.22 -1.47 5.25
N ASP A 200 2.88 -2.49 4.71
CA ASP A 200 4.30 -2.49 4.38
C ASP A 200 4.54 -2.53 2.85
N HIS A 201 3.49 -2.54 2.04
CA HIS A 201 3.56 -2.81 0.60
C HIS A 201 4.31 -4.12 0.27
N ASN A 202 4.23 -5.12 1.17
CA ASN A 202 4.96 -6.39 1.10
C ASN A 202 6.49 -6.25 1.19
N SER A 203 6.97 -5.19 1.83
CA SER A 203 8.41 -4.95 2.06
C SER A 203 8.97 -5.83 3.20
N CYS A 204 8.10 -6.46 4.01
CA CYS A 204 8.45 -7.42 5.06
C CYS A 204 7.80 -8.79 4.80
N PRO A 205 8.26 -9.55 3.79
CA PRO A 205 7.67 -10.84 3.45
C PRO A 205 7.63 -11.78 4.66
N LYS A 206 6.54 -12.55 4.80
CA LYS A 206 6.36 -13.57 5.85
C LYS A 206 6.35 -13.07 7.29
N LEU A 207 6.43 -11.76 7.57
CA LEU A 207 6.53 -11.23 8.93
C LEU A 207 5.42 -11.76 9.86
N THR A 208 4.17 -11.72 9.42
CA THR A 208 3.02 -12.19 10.22
C THR A 208 2.97 -13.71 10.34
N LEU A 209 3.44 -14.46 9.32
CA LEU A 209 3.55 -15.91 9.37
C LEU A 209 4.61 -16.35 10.39
N GLU A 210 5.79 -15.74 10.35
CA GLU A 210 6.87 -16.03 11.30
C GLU A 210 6.47 -15.65 12.72
N LEU A 211 5.74 -14.54 12.91
CA LEU A 211 5.19 -14.17 14.21
C LEU A 211 4.20 -15.22 14.72
N ALA A 212 3.29 -15.71 13.88
CA ALA A 212 2.34 -16.74 14.26
C ALA A 212 3.05 -18.05 14.62
N LYS A 213 3.99 -18.51 13.78
CA LYS A 213 4.80 -19.73 14.01
C LYS A 213 5.60 -19.64 15.30
N LYS A 214 6.31 -18.53 15.53
CA LYS A 214 7.10 -18.29 16.75
C LYS A 214 6.25 -18.34 18.02
N ASN A 215 5.01 -17.85 17.96
CA ASN A 215 4.11 -17.85 19.11
C ASN A 215 3.30 -19.15 19.26
N GLY A 216 3.40 -20.08 18.31
CA GLY A 216 2.61 -21.31 18.28
C GLY A 216 1.13 -21.07 18.00
N ILE A 217 0.81 -20.03 17.24
CA ILE A 217 -0.57 -19.68 16.85
C ILE A 217 -0.89 -20.35 15.52
N ARG A 218 -2.08 -20.96 15.41
CA ARG A 218 -2.58 -21.52 14.14
C ARG A 218 -2.63 -20.41 13.09
N HIS A 219 -2.21 -20.69 11.87
CA HIS A 219 -2.22 -19.72 10.77
C HIS A 219 -2.82 -20.33 9.51
N ALA A 220 -3.47 -19.49 8.70
CA ALA A 220 -4.08 -19.87 7.43
C ALA A 220 -4.12 -18.70 6.45
N LYS A 221 -4.21 -18.98 5.15
CA LYS A 221 -4.52 -18.01 4.11
C LYS A 221 -5.98 -18.15 3.67
N LEU A 222 -6.53 -17.07 3.11
CA LEU A 222 -7.83 -17.15 2.44
C LEU A 222 -7.71 -18.06 1.20
N PRO A 223 -8.69 -18.94 0.92
CA PRO A 223 -8.63 -19.91 -0.18
C PRO A 223 -8.90 -19.28 -1.55
N ILE A 224 -8.40 -18.06 -1.80
CA ILE A 224 -8.72 -17.23 -2.98
C ILE A 224 -8.39 -17.98 -4.28
N GLY A 225 -7.24 -18.64 -4.33
CA GLY A 225 -6.77 -19.37 -5.52
C GLY A 225 -7.68 -20.54 -5.93
N ASN A 226 -8.50 -21.04 -5.02
CA ASN A 226 -9.44 -22.13 -5.29
C ASN A 226 -10.68 -21.66 -6.07
N TYR A 227 -10.96 -20.35 -6.08
CA TYR A 227 -12.18 -19.78 -6.68
C TYR A 227 -11.89 -18.74 -7.74
N MET A 228 -10.74 -18.07 -7.69
CA MET A 228 -10.39 -17.03 -8.66
C MET A 228 -8.89 -16.98 -8.97
N ARG A 229 -8.61 -16.73 -10.24
CA ARG A 229 -7.26 -16.35 -10.69
C ARG A 229 -7.15 -14.83 -10.63
N LEU A 230 -6.22 -14.32 -9.83
CA LEU A 230 -5.91 -12.90 -9.76
C LEU A 230 -4.79 -12.56 -10.74
N LYS A 231 -4.96 -11.52 -11.58
CA LYS A 231 -3.89 -11.01 -12.46
C LYS A 231 -2.80 -10.22 -11.71
N THR A 232 -3.01 -9.99 -10.41
CA THR A 232 -2.11 -9.27 -9.51
C THR A 232 -1.80 -10.13 -8.29
N ARG A 233 -0.84 -9.70 -7.45
CA ARG A 233 -0.56 -10.34 -6.15
C ARG A 233 -1.84 -10.65 -5.34
N SER A 234 -1.83 -11.80 -4.69
CA SER A 234 -2.92 -12.32 -3.83
C SER A 234 -3.00 -11.63 -2.46
N VAL A 235 -2.02 -10.78 -2.12
CA VAL A 235 -2.02 -10.02 -0.86
C VAL A 235 -3.10 -8.94 -0.89
N LEU A 236 -4.06 -9.06 0.02
CA LEU A 236 -5.20 -8.14 0.18
C LEU A 236 -4.95 -7.12 1.29
N THR A 237 -5.67 -6.00 1.23
CA THR A 237 -5.65 -4.97 2.29
C THR A 237 -6.43 -5.41 3.54
N ILE A 238 -6.15 -4.81 4.70
CA ILE A 238 -6.80 -5.12 5.99
C ILE A 238 -8.32 -5.05 5.85
N ASN A 239 -8.82 -3.97 5.23
CA ASN A 239 -10.24 -3.77 5.04
C ASN A 239 -10.87 -4.75 4.05
N GLN A 240 -10.12 -5.27 3.08
CA GLN A 240 -10.62 -6.30 2.16
C GLN A 240 -10.71 -7.65 2.85
N VAL A 241 -9.68 -8.06 3.59
CA VAL A 241 -9.72 -9.30 4.38
C VAL A 241 -10.89 -9.26 5.36
N TYR A 242 -11.05 -8.14 6.08
CA TYR A 242 -12.16 -7.97 7.02
C TYR A 242 -13.54 -8.08 6.35
N ASP A 243 -13.75 -7.40 5.23
CA ASP A 243 -15.02 -7.43 4.50
C ASP A 243 -15.30 -8.83 3.90
N ILE A 244 -14.27 -9.54 3.42
CA ILE A 244 -14.42 -10.93 2.97
C ILE A 244 -14.91 -11.83 4.09
N ILE A 245 -14.28 -11.76 5.27
CA ILE A 245 -14.68 -12.54 6.44
C ILE A 245 -16.12 -12.19 6.82
N LEU A 246 -16.47 -10.90 6.86
CA LEU A 246 -17.84 -10.45 7.10
C LEU A 246 -18.83 -11.03 6.09
N LYS A 247 -18.56 -10.94 4.79
CA LYS A 247 -19.43 -11.51 3.74
C LYS A 247 -19.55 -13.03 3.87
N TYR A 248 -18.46 -13.73 4.22
CA TYR A 248 -18.52 -15.17 4.46
C TYR A 248 -19.43 -15.52 5.64
N THR A 249 -19.42 -14.73 6.73
CA THR A 249 -20.37 -14.97 7.84
C THR A 249 -21.84 -14.79 7.43
N GLU A 250 -22.12 -14.00 6.39
CA GLU A 250 -23.46 -13.77 5.86
C GLU A 250 -23.88 -14.85 4.84
N THR A 251 -22.96 -15.33 4.01
CA THR A 251 -23.27 -16.21 2.86
C THR A 251 -22.85 -17.67 3.05
N LYS A 252 -21.88 -17.93 3.96
CA LYS A 252 -21.16 -19.20 4.08
C LYS A 252 -20.57 -19.69 2.73
N SER A 253 -20.22 -18.74 1.87
CA SER A 253 -19.68 -19.00 0.52
C SER A 253 -18.48 -18.11 0.26
N TRP A 254 -17.31 -18.73 0.10
CA TRP A 254 -16.06 -18.05 -0.23
C TRP A 254 -16.14 -17.37 -1.59
N GLU A 255 -16.73 -18.04 -2.59
CA GLU A 255 -16.97 -17.48 -3.93
C GLU A 255 -17.73 -16.16 -3.81
N ASP A 256 -18.91 -16.16 -3.19
CA ASP A 256 -19.73 -14.96 -3.05
C ASP A 256 -19.01 -13.84 -2.29
N ALA A 257 -18.27 -14.19 -1.23
CA ALA A 257 -17.50 -13.22 -0.47
C ALA A 257 -16.41 -12.56 -1.32
N PHE A 258 -15.63 -13.34 -2.07
CA PHE A 258 -14.58 -12.80 -2.91
C PHE A 258 -15.12 -11.95 -4.05
N PHE A 259 -16.17 -12.40 -4.76
CA PHE A 259 -16.75 -11.64 -5.88
C PHE A 259 -17.44 -10.33 -5.45
N LYS A 260 -17.96 -10.26 -4.22
CA LYS A 260 -18.53 -9.03 -3.66
C LYS A 260 -17.46 -8.00 -3.28
N VAL A 261 -16.31 -8.44 -2.78
CA VAL A 261 -15.30 -7.55 -2.18
C VAL A 261 -14.17 -7.20 -3.14
N ILE A 262 -13.74 -8.14 -3.98
CA ILE A 262 -12.61 -7.96 -4.89
C ILE A 262 -13.13 -7.41 -6.23
N PRO A 263 -12.73 -6.19 -6.65
CA PRO A 263 -13.26 -5.58 -7.87
C PRO A 263 -12.89 -6.35 -9.14
N ILE A 264 -13.87 -6.55 -10.04
CA ILE A 264 -13.73 -7.27 -11.32
C ILE A 264 -12.56 -6.77 -12.18
N ARG A 265 -12.26 -5.46 -12.13
CA ARG A 265 -11.13 -4.83 -12.83
C ARG A 265 -9.75 -5.37 -12.44
N LYS A 266 -9.63 -6.21 -11.41
CA LYS A 266 -8.41 -6.99 -11.10
C LYS A 266 -8.23 -8.24 -11.98
N GLY A 267 -9.03 -8.37 -13.04
CA GLY A 267 -8.86 -9.42 -14.05
C GLY A 267 -9.41 -10.76 -13.61
N ILE A 268 -10.61 -10.76 -13.04
CA ILE A 268 -11.27 -11.98 -12.56
C ILE A 268 -11.70 -12.83 -13.76
N GLU A 269 -11.11 -14.02 -13.88
CA GLU A 269 -11.64 -15.11 -14.71
C GLU A 269 -12.15 -16.19 -13.75
N LYS A 270 -13.43 -16.54 -13.87
CA LYS A 270 -14.04 -17.63 -13.11
C LYS A 270 -13.32 -18.92 -13.53
N ILE A 271 -12.85 -19.70 -12.56
CA ILE A 271 -12.30 -21.01 -12.86
C ILE A 271 -13.49 -21.92 -13.16
N ASP A 272 -13.68 -22.29 -14.44
CA ASP A 272 -14.73 -23.24 -14.80
C ASP A 272 -14.42 -24.61 -14.18
N ASN A 273 -15.45 -25.42 -13.90
CA ASN A 273 -15.32 -26.73 -13.23
C ASN A 273 -14.32 -27.68 -13.92
N VAL A 274 -14.05 -27.48 -15.21
CA VAL A 274 -13.07 -28.24 -15.99
C VAL A 274 -11.63 -27.87 -15.57
N ASP A 275 -11.34 -26.59 -15.33
CA ASP A 275 -10.02 -26.10 -14.93
C ASP A 275 -9.67 -26.49 -13.49
N LEU A 276 -10.66 -26.56 -12.59
CA LEU A 276 -10.51 -27.07 -11.23
C LEU A 276 -10.05 -28.53 -11.19
N TYR A 277 -10.50 -29.34 -12.15
CA TYR A 277 -10.08 -30.74 -12.29
C TYR A 277 -8.64 -30.83 -12.80
N PHE A 278 -8.26 -30.02 -13.80
CA PHE A 278 -6.89 -29.96 -14.32
C PHE A 278 -5.89 -29.40 -13.29
N LEU A 279 -6.28 -28.40 -12.50
CA LEU A 279 -5.43 -27.82 -11.46
C LEU A 279 -5.14 -28.84 -10.35
N LYS A 280 -6.16 -29.60 -9.92
CA LYS A 280 -6.01 -30.70 -8.95
C LYS A 280 -5.15 -31.86 -9.49
N MET A 281 -5.20 -32.16 -10.78
CA MET A 281 -4.33 -33.15 -11.41
C MET A 281 -2.88 -32.68 -11.58
N SER A 282 -2.64 -31.37 -11.73
CA SER A 282 -1.29 -30.81 -11.94
C SER A 282 -0.41 -30.76 -10.69
N ALA A 283 -1.00 -30.83 -9.49
CA ALA A 283 -0.26 -30.81 -8.22
C ALA A 283 0.62 -32.06 -7.99
N SER A 284 0.52 -33.08 -8.86
CA SER A 284 1.23 -34.36 -8.72
C SER A 284 2.18 -34.69 -9.88
N ALA A 285 2.41 -33.80 -10.85
CA ALA A 285 3.30 -34.11 -11.98
C ALA A 285 4.18 -32.93 -12.40
N THR A 286 5.46 -33.23 -12.64
CA THR A 286 6.51 -32.34 -13.12
C THR A 286 6.05 -31.60 -14.38
N THR A 287 5.96 -30.27 -14.29
CA THR A 287 5.32 -29.43 -15.31
C THR A 287 6.17 -29.23 -16.57
N VAL A 288 5.62 -29.63 -17.72
CA VAL A 288 5.96 -29.03 -19.02
C VAL A 288 4.96 -27.90 -19.25
N VAL A 289 5.41 -26.65 -19.23
CA VAL A 289 4.56 -25.46 -19.35
C VAL A 289 4.27 -25.19 -20.83
N ASN A 290 2.99 -25.01 -21.17
CA ASN A 290 2.52 -24.71 -22.53
C ASN A 290 2.87 -23.24 -22.88
N PRO A 291 3.61 -22.95 -23.98
CA PRO A 291 4.15 -21.61 -24.27
C PRO A 291 3.11 -20.53 -24.66
N SER A 292 1.82 -20.87 -24.76
CA SER A 292 0.76 -19.97 -25.24
C SER A 292 0.09 -19.09 -24.16
N GLN A 293 0.57 -19.10 -22.91
CA GLN A 293 -0.05 -18.38 -21.78
C GLN A 293 0.90 -17.52 -20.93
N LEU A 294 2.07 -17.13 -21.44
CA LEU A 294 3.01 -16.27 -20.69
C LEU A 294 2.53 -14.82 -20.62
N LEU A 295 2.39 -14.28 -19.41
CA LEU A 295 2.07 -12.86 -19.22
C LEU A 295 3.29 -11.98 -19.56
N PRO A 296 3.09 -10.75 -20.08
CA PRO A 296 4.20 -9.87 -20.43
C PRO A 296 5.19 -9.61 -19.30
N LEU A 297 4.72 -9.41 -18.05
CA LEU A 297 5.61 -9.20 -16.91
C LEU A 297 6.34 -10.49 -16.48
N GLU A 298 5.71 -11.66 -16.62
CA GLU A 298 6.37 -12.94 -16.36
C GLU A 298 7.47 -13.22 -17.41
N LEU A 299 7.29 -12.74 -18.64
CA LEU A 299 8.31 -12.80 -19.66
C LEU A 299 9.53 -11.93 -19.27
N VAL A 300 9.28 -10.74 -18.75
CA VAL A 300 10.35 -9.83 -18.27
C VAL A 300 11.03 -10.38 -17.02
N ASP A 301 10.28 -10.99 -16.11
CA ASP A 301 10.82 -11.65 -14.91
C ASP A 301 11.81 -12.77 -15.25
N LYS A 302 11.50 -13.57 -16.27
CA LYS A 302 12.42 -14.58 -16.82
C LYS A 302 13.67 -13.99 -17.49
N CYS A 303 13.69 -12.70 -17.77
CA CYS A 303 14.84 -12.01 -18.34
C CYS A 303 15.79 -11.45 -17.27
N ILE A 304 15.45 -11.51 -15.97
CA ILE A 304 16.36 -11.08 -14.90
C ILE A 304 17.64 -11.93 -14.95
N GLY A 305 18.80 -11.27 -14.88
CA GLY A 305 20.12 -11.85 -15.04
C GLY A 305 20.54 -12.10 -16.49
N ASN A 306 19.66 -11.85 -17.47
CA ASN A 306 19.94 -12.01 -18.89
C ASN A 306 20.12 -10.66 -19.59
N LYS A 307 20.85 -10.68 -20.71
CA LYS A 307 21.02 -9.51 -21.58
C LYS A 307 19.71 -9.18 -22.30
N LEU A 308 19.36 -7.89 -22.29
CA LEU A 308 18.23 -7.31 -23.00
C LEU A 308 18.71 -6.24 -23.96
N TRP A 309 18.06 -6.16 -25.12
CA TRP A 309 18.07 -4.98 -25.97
C TRP A 309 16.74 -4.24 -25.82
N ILE A 310 16.82 -2.96 -25.45
CA ILE A 310 15.69 -2.09 -25.10
C ILE A 310 15.66 -0.91 -26.06
N ILE A 311 14.54 -0.74 -26.75
CA ILE A 311 14.31 0.36 -27.68
C ILE A 311 13.42 1.39 -26.98
N MET A 312 13.90 2.63 -26.84
CA MET A 312 13.17 3.71 -26.18
C MET A 312 12.34 4.51 -27.19
N LYS A 313 11.48 5.40 -26.69
CA LYS A 313 10.83 6.44 -27.49
C LYS A 313 11.88 7.51 -27.84
N GLY A 314 12.08 7.74 -29.13
CA GLY A 314 13.11 8.64 -29.65
C GLY A 314 14.27 7.84 -30.24
N ASP A 315 15.46 8.45 -30.25
CA ASP A 315 16.61 7.96 -30.99
C ASP A 315 17.60 7.14 -30.14
N LYS A 316 17.14 6.58 -29.02
CA LYS A 316 17.98 5.87 -28.04
C LYS A 316 17.61 4.41 -27.88
N GLU A 317 18.63 3.58 -27.80
CA GLU A 317 18.53 2.15 -27.55
C GLU A 317 19.60 1.71 -26.53
N PHE A 318 19.30 0.67 -25.76
CA PHE A 318 20.16 0.19 -24.68
C PHE A 318 20.33 -1.32 -24.76
N VAL A 319 21.56 -1.80 -24.61
CA VAL A 319 21.85 -3.22 -24.45
C VAL A 319 22.53 -3.42 -23.10
N GLY A 320 21.98 -4.25 -22.23
CA GLY A 320 22.55 -4.49 -20.89
C GLY A 320 21.90 -5.68 -20.19
N THR A 321 22.47 -6.11 -19.07
CA THR A 321 21.95 -7.21 -18.25
C THR A 321 20.85 -6.69 -17.33
N LEU A 322 19.66 -7.28 -17.37
CA LEU A 322 18.56 -6.87 -16.50
C LEU A 322 18.81 -7.32 -15.06
N VAL A 323 18.86 -6.35 -14.13
CA VAL A 323 19.00 -6.62 -12.70
C VAL A 323 17.63 -6.76 -12.03
N GLY A 324 16.68 -5.94 -12.43
CA GLY A 324 15.33 -5.95 -11.88
C GLY A 324 14.43 -4.88 -12.49
N PHE A 325 13.14 -4.98 -12.22
CA PHE A 325 12.12 -4.06 -12.72
C PHE A 325 10.95 -3.92 -11.73
N ASP A 326 10.14 -2.87 -11.88
CA ASP A 326 8.92 -2.68 -11.09
C ASP A 326 7.62 -2.92 -11.90
N ASP A 327 6.46 -2.77 -11.25
CA ASP A 327 5.14 -2.94 -11.87
C ASP A 327 4.89 -1.99 -13.07
N TYR A 328 5.66 -0.90 -13.20
CA TYR A 328 5.58 0.07 -14.29
C TYR A 328 6.64 -0.15 -15.36
N VAL A 329 7.40 -1.26 -15.28
CA VAL A 329 8.49 -1.60 -16.19
C VAL A 329 9.62 -0.55 -16.15
N ASN A 330 9.81 0.13 -15.00
CA ASN A 330 11.06 0.84 -14.78
C ASN A 330 12.14 -0.21 -14.52
N MET A 331 13.22 -0.17 -15.29
CA MET A 331 14.22 -1.25 -15.33
C MET A 331 15.59 -0.77 -14.87
N VAL A 332 16.27 -1.60 -14.08
CA VAL A 332 17.68 -1.42 -13.75
C VAL A 332 18.51 -2.36 -14.63
N LEU A 333 19.44 -1.81 -15.40
CA LEU A 333 20.38 -2.58 -16.20
C LEU A 333 21.82 -2.36 -15.71
N GLU A 334 22.65 -3.39 -15.84
CA GLU A 334 24.11 -3.35 -15.64
C GLU A 334 24.85 -3.73 -16.94
N ASP A 335 26.14 -3.40 -17.02
CA ASP A 335 27.00 -3.64 -18.19
C ASP A 335 26.40 -3.09 -19.49
N VAL A 336 26.01 -1.82 -19.46
CA VAL A 336 25.13 -1.21 -20.45
C VAL A 336 25.91 -0.56 -21.59
N THR A 337 25.41 -0.76 -22.82
CA THR A 337 25.80 -0.03 -24.02
C THR A 337 24.60 0.77 -24.52
N GLU A 338 24.70 2.09 -24.51
CA GLU A 338 23.73 3.03 -25.07
C GLU A 338 24.10 3.37 -26.51
N TYR A 339 23.10 3.30 -27.40
CA TYR A 339 23.18 3.72 -28.78
C TYR A 339 22.25 4.92 -28.97
N GLU A 340 22.77 6.02 -29.50
CA GLU A 340 22.01 7.23 -29.81
C GLU A 340 22.22 7.59 -31.28
N ASN A 341 21.14 7.69 -32.06
CA ASN A 341 21.23 8.17 -33.44
C ASN A 341 21.32 9.70 -33.44
N THR A 342 22.45 10.25 -33.90
CA THR A 342 22.66 11.68 -34.10
C THR A 342 22.72 12.02 -35.59
N PRO A 343 22.53 13.29 -35.99
CA PRO A 343 22.67 13.71 -37.39
C PRO A 343 24.03 13.37 -38.02
N GLU A 344 25.08 13.23 -37.20
CA GLU A 344 26.46 12.92 -37.59
C GLU A 344 26.78 11.42 -37.59
N GLY A 345 25.82 10.57 -37.20
CA GLY A 345 25.98 9.12 -37.11
C GLY A 345 25.52 8.55 -35.77
N LYS A 346 25.92 7.31 -35.48
CA LYS A 346 25.52 6.60 -34.26
C LYS A 346 26.55 6.81 -33.15
N ARG A 347 26.14 7.38 -32.03
CA ARG A 347 26.97 7.54 -30.84
C ARG A 347 26.80 6.33 -29.93
N ILE A 348 27.91 5.75 -29.49
CA ILE A 348 27.93 4.59 -28.58
C ILE A 348 28.55 5.00 -27.25
N THR A 349 27.86 4.74 -26.15
CA THR A 349 28.33 5.04 -24.79
C THR A 349 28.25 3.79 -23.92
N LYS A 350 29.31 3.49 -23.16
CA LYS A 350 29.29 2.41 -22.16
C LYS A 350 29.02 2.98 -20.77
N LEU A 351 28.15 2.31 -20.02
CA LEU A 351 27.74 2.69 -18.67
C LEU A 351 27.74 1.45 -17.78
N ASP A 352 28.20 1.58 -16.54
CA ASP A 352 28.22 0.45 -15.60
C ASP A 352 26.81 0.05 -15.19
N GLN A 353 25.93 1.03 -14.96
CA GLN A 353 24.54 0.82 -14.56
C GLN A 353 23.64 1.97 -15.05
N ILE A 354 22.37 1.67 -15.33
CA ILE A 354 21.35 2.68 -15.63
C ILE A 354 19.97 2.28 -15.09
N LEU A 355 19.17 3.29 -14.71
CA LEU A 355 17.74 3.14 -14.46
C LEU A 355 16.94 3.72 -15.63
N LEU A 356 16.17 2.89 -16.31
CA LEU A 356 15.29 3.28 -17.41
C LEU A 356 13.85 3.42 -16.94
N SER A 357 13.15 4.43 -17.45
CA SER A 357 11.73 4.61 -17.17
C SER A 357 10.86 3.83 -18.14
N GLY A 358 9.95 3.00 -17.63
CA GLY A 358 9.05 2.18 -18.43
C GLY A 358 8.11 2.97 -19.33
N ASN A 359 7.78 4.20 -18.97
CA ASN A 359 6.93 5.08 -19.80
C ASN A 359 7.56 5.43 -21.17
N HIS A 360 8.89 5.34 -21.26
CA HIS A 360 9.66 5.63 -22.47
C HIS A 360 10.12 4.37 -23.19
N ILE A 361 9.83 3.16 -22.70
CA ILE A 361 10.17 1.92 -23.39
C ILE A 361 9.15 1.67 -24.51
N THR A 362 9.65 1.38 -25.70
CA THR A 362 8.85 1.00 -26.88
C THR A 362 8.87 -0.51 -27.08
N MET A 363 10.02 -1.15 -26.93
CA MET A 363 10.21 -2.58 -27.18
C MET A 363 11.32 -3.17 -26.32
N LEU A 364 11.18 -4.46 -25.98
CA LEU A 364 12.15 -5.27 -25.27
C LEU A 364 12.47 -6.51 -26.10
N VAL A 365 13.74 -6.78 -26.35
CA VAL A 365 14.22 -7.92 -27.13
C VAL A 365 15.17 -8.75 -26.27
N PRO A 366 14.68 -9.88 -25.70
CA PRO A 366 15.52 -10.79 -24.93
C PRO A 366 16.68 -11.35 -25.74
N GLY A 367 17.90 -11.27 -25.22
CA GLY A 367 19.10 -11.76 -25.88
C GLY A 367 19.56 -10.96 -27.10
N GLY A 368 18.93 -9.81 -27.39
CA GLY A 368 19.34 -8.95 -28.51
C GLY A 368 20.74 -8.37 -28.32
N GLU A 369 21.52 -8.33 -29.40
CA GLU A 369 22.88 -7.78 -29.40
C GLU A 369 22.92 -6.26 -29.65
N GLY A 370 21.76 -5.66 -29.88
CA GLY A 370 21.62 -4.25 -30.24
C GLY A 370 21.45 -4.05 -31.74
N PRO A 371 21.33 -2.78 -32.16
CA PRO A 371 21.17 -2.42 -33.55
C PRO A 371 22.45 -2.66 -34.35
N GLU A 372 22.34 -3.16 -35.59
CA GLU A 372 23.48 -3.33 -36.51
C GLU A 372 24.29 -2.02 -36.62
N LEU A 373 25.63 -2.16 -36.64
CA LEU A 373 26.58 -1.06 -36.60
C LEU A 373 27.04 -0.62 -37.99
#